data_AF-A0A0E3MAD0-F1
#
_entry.id   AF-A0A0E3MAD0-F1
#
_cell.length_a   1.000
_cell.length_b   1.000
_cell.length_c   1.000
_cell.angle_alpha   90.00
_cell.angle_beta   90.00
_cell.angle_gamma   90.00
#
_symmetry.space_group_name_H-M   'P 1'
#
loop_
_entity.id
_entity.type
_entity.pdbx_description
1 polymer ?
#
loop_
_entity_poly.entity_id
_entity_poly.type
_entity_poly.pdbx_seq_one_letter_code
_entity_poly.pdbx_strand_id
1 'polypeptide(L)'
;MTGTGTSTDPFIVATANDLCNVGNNLSAYYKQTADIDMTGVTFTGIGSDSTPFTGTFDGNNHIISNLSIAASTDYTGLFNEVNAGTLKNIKLYKETINSTKGYVGGLAGKTTNNTNVTNCGVSDVTIIGANYVGGLFGTCGGSAIKCFAVGLKLKSISIMLGGFAGGMTENVATVYNISQCFIEGTLDGTGQTFVGGFGAMIGGNYLISDCFVQCNIKGSTYTGGFAGFFGGASYQTVLHKCYTASPITTTSADVGGFFGTMGSSTEIADCFWDKNVSIVTTDKSVITGSNFGKSTEETTAQMQTQSTFTNYDFSNIWAINSGEYPHLQYYQEINPNPTPPTTPTYKQNYHNLSSPMFGAFSPLF
;
A
#
# COMPACT_ATOMS: atom_id res chain seq x y z
N MET A 1 -20.26 -19.68 13.57
CA MET A 1 -18.87 -20.17 13.66
C MET A 1 -18.77 -21.43 14.52
N THR A 2 -18.08 -22.45 14.01
CA THR A 2 -17.63 -23.64 14.76
C THR A 2 -16.19 -23.44 15.26
N GLY A 3 -15.70 -24.29 16.16
CA GLY A 3 -14.38 -24.17 16.81
C GLY A 3 -14.45 -23.48 18.17
N THR A 4 -13.32 -23.46 18.89
CA THR A 4 -13.20 -22.86 20.23
C THR A 4 -12.46 -21.52 20.24
N GLY A 5 -11.96 -21.07 19.09
CA GLY A 5 -11.24 -19.80 18.97
C GLY A 5 -9.80 -19.84 19.47
N THR A 6 -9.23 -21.05 19.59
CA THR A 6 -7.83 -21.27 20.01
C THR A 6 -6.93 -21.49 18.81
N SER A 7 -5.61 -21.43 18.99
CA SER A 7 -4.66 -21.61 17.88
C SER A 7 -4.73 -23.01 17.23
N THR A 8 -5.10 -24.04 17.99
CA THR A 8 -5.27 -25.42 17.49
C THR A 8 -6.68 -25.72 16.99
N ASP A 9 -7.66 -24.89 17.37
CA ASP A 9 -9.06 -25.06 17.00
C ASP A 9 -9.71 -23.66 16.80
N PRO A 10 -9.36 -22.97 15.70
CA PRO A 10 -9.81 -21.61 15.43
C PRO A 10 -11.30 -21.57 15.10
N PHE A 11 -11.92 -20.41 15.30
CA PHE A 11 -13.26 -20.17 14.79
C PHE A 11 -13.27 -20.20 13.26
N ILE A 12 -14.18 -20.97 12.69
CA ILE A 12 -14.33 -21.10 11.24
C ILE A 12 -15.21 -19.98 10.69
N VAL A 13 -14.66 -19.26 9.71
CA VAL A 13 -15.32 -18.16 9.00
C VAL A 13 -15.61 -18.62 7.57
N ALA A 14 -16.86 -18.98 7.28
CA ALA A 14 -17.25 -19.51 5.97
C ALA A 14 -18.34 -18.69 5.27
N THR A 15 -18.96 -17.74 5.97
CA THR A 15 -20.09 -16.94 5.48
C THR A 15 -19.91 -15.48 5.84
N ALA A 16 -20.64 -14.59 5.16
CA ALA A 16 -20.65 -13.17 5.50
C ALA A 16 -21.10 -12.92 6.95
N ASN A 17 -22.08 -13.70 7.45
CA ASN A 17 -22.52 -13.61 8.83
C ASN A 17 -21.43 -14.06 9.82
N ASP A 18 -20.64 -15.09 9.49
CA ASP A 18 -19.50 -15.46 10.33
C ASP A 18 -18.45 -14.34 10.37
N LEU A 19 -18.17 -13.68 9.24
CA LEU A 19 -17.24 -12.55 9.18
C LEU A 19 -17.72 -11.39 10.07
N CYS A 20 -19.01 -11.04 10.01
CA CYS A 20 -19.60 -10.04 10.91
C CYS A 20 -19.45 -10.44 12.39
N ASN A 21 -19.49 -11.73 12.71
CA ASN A 21 -19.41 -12.23 14.08
C ASN A 21 -17.98 -12.32 14.64
N VAL A 22 -16.93 -12.06 13.84
CA VAL A 22 -15.55 -11.94 14.33
C VAL A 22 -15.44 -10.86 15.42
N GLY A 23 -16.25 -9.82 15.32
CA GLY A 23 -16.34 -8.74 16.33
C GLY A 23 -16.77 -9.21 17.73
N ASN A 24 -17.33 -10.41 17.88
CA ASN A 24 -17.81 -10.91 19.17
C ASN A 24 -16.68 -11.44 20.07
N ASN A 25 -15.52 -11.79 19.50
CA ASN A 25 -14.36 -12.24 20.27
C ASN A 25 -13.05 -11.79 19.61
N LEU A 26 -12.67 -10.54 19.87
CA LEU A 26 -11.59 -9.85 19.17
C LEU A 26 -10.16 -10.35 19.48
N SER A 27 -10.00 -11.24 20.46
CA SER A 27 -8.70 -11.85 20.83
C SER A 27 -8.55 -13.31 20.37
N ALA A 28 -9.58 -13.88 19.73
CA ALA A 28 -9.57 -15.26 19.30
C ALA A 28 -8.78 -15.51 18.00
N TYR A 29 -8.63 -16.79 17.67
CA TYR A 29 -8.06 -17.26 16.41
C TYR A 29 -9.19 -17.58 15.44
N TYR A 30 -9.07 -17.07 14.21
CA TYR A 30 -10.02 -17.24 13.13
C TYR A 30 -9.35 -17.82 11.90
N LYS A 31 -10.07 -18.70 11.19
CA LYS A 31 -9.64 -19.24 9.90
C LYS A 31 -10.78 -19.23 8.89
N GLN A 32 -10.55 -18.59 7.75
CA GLN A 32 -11.49 -18.62 6.64
C GLN A 32 -11.41 -19.97 5.90
N THR A 33 -12.55 -20.51 5.48
CA THR A 33 -12.62 -21.82 4.79
C THR A 33 -13.43 -21.79 3.49
N ALA A 34 -13.91 -20.61 3.09
CA ALA A 34 -14.63 -20.39 1.85
C ALA A 34 -14.46 -18.93 1.43
N ASP A 35 -14.61 -18.65 0.14
CA ASP A 35 -14.74 -17.26 -0.33
C ASP A 35 -16.05 -16.65 0.19
N ILE A 36 -16.04 -15.37 0.50
CA ILE A 36 -17.14 -14.66 1.16
C ILE A 36 -17.56 -13.47 0.29
N ASP A 37 -18.80 -13.49 -0.19
CA ASP A 37 -19.42 -12.35 -0.87
C ASP A 37 -20.18 -11.47 0.14
N MET A 38 -19.80 -10.19 0.22
CA MET A 38 -20.38 -9.19 1.13
C MET A 38 -21.46 -8.33 0.46
N THR A 39 -21.90 -8.68 -0.76
CA THR A 39 -22.96 -7.95 -1.47
C THR A 39 -24.22 -7.84 -0.63
N GLY A 40 -24.67 -6.59 -0.39
CA GLY A 40 -25.89 -6.31 0.38
C GLY A 40 -25.76 -6.53 1.88
N VAL A 41 -24.57 -6.87 2.39
CA VAL A 41 -24.30 -7.08 3.81
C VAL A 41 -23.92 -5.75 4.45
N THR A 42 -24.61 -5.36 5.52
CA THR A 42 -24.18 -4.22 6.34
C THR A 42 -22.99 -4.63 7.20
N PHE A 43 -21.87 -3.93 7.03
CA PHE A 43 -20.62 -4.21 7.74
C PHE A 43 -20.00 -2.91 8.25
N THR A 44 -19.56 -2.90 9.51
CA THR A 44 -19.03 -1.70 10.19
C THR A 44 -17.54 -1.80 10.53
N GLY A 45 -16.85 -2.82 10.02
CA GLY A 45 -15.46 -3.12 10.38
C GLY A 45 -15.33 -3.97 11.65
N ILE A 46 -14.20 -4.66 11.78
CA ILE A 46 -13.85 -5.48 12.94
C ILE A 46 -13.00 -4.67 13.92
N GLY A 47 -13.39 -4.69 15.20
CA GLY A 47 -12.72 -3.94 16.26
C GLY A 47 -13.01 -2.44 16.20
N SER A 48 -12.40 -1.71 17.14
CA SER A 48 -12.47 -0.25 17.27
C SER A 48 -11.24 0.27 18.02
N ASP A 49 -11.11 1.59 18.15
CA ASP A 49 -10.09 2.24 18.97
C ASP A 49 -10.18 1.88 20.46
N SER A 50 -11.40 1.67 20.96
CA SER A 50 -11.70 1.30 22.36
C SER A 50 -11.57 -0.19 22.61
N THR A 51 -11.84 -1.02 21.59
CA THR A 51 -11.73 -2.47 21.65
C THR A 51 -11.10 -2.97 20.35
N PRO A 52 -9.76 -2.92 20.22
CA PRO A 52 -9.08 -3.31 18.98
C PRO A 52 -9.08 -4.83 18.80
N PHE A 53 -8.92 -5.28 17.56
CA PHE A 53 -8.63 -6.68 17.27
C PHE A 53 -7.20 -7.01 17.73
N THR A 54 -7.07 -8.01 18.61
CA THR A 54 -5.78 -8.47 19.16
C THR A 54 -5.50 -9.95 18.83
N GLY A 55 -6.46 -10.61 18.19
CA GLY A 55 -6.40 -12.01 17.84
C GLY A 55 -5.59 -12.31 16.58
N THR A 56 -5.87 -13.47 15.99
CA THR A 56 -5.30 -13.89 14.71
C THR A 56 -6.40 -14.12 13.69
N PHE A 57 -6.30 -13.51 12.52
CA PHE A 57 -7.17 -13.80 11.37
C PHE A 57 -6.35 -14.41 10.23
N ASP A 58 -6.59 -15.68 9.94
CA ASP A 58 -6.03 -16.39 8.79
C ASP A 58 -7.07 -16.48 7.67
N GLY A 59 -6.91 -15.67 6.63
CA GLY A 59 -7.77 -15.71 5.44
C GLY A 59 -7.58 -16.99 4.62
N ASN A 60 -6.55 -17.80 4.89
CA ASN A 60 -6.26 -19.06 4.22
C ASN A 60 -6.29 -18.95 2.67
N ASN A 61 -5.94 -17.77 2.14
CA ASN A 61 -5.97 -17.38 0.73
C ASN A 61 -7.37 -17.40 0.07
N HIS A 62 -8.43 -17.45 0.85
CA HIS A 62 -9.79 -17.21 0.35
C HIS A 62 -10.05 -15.72 0.15
N ILE A 63 -11.00 -15.42 -0.73
CA ILE A 63 -11.35 -14.06 -1.13
C ILE A 63 -12.53 -13.57 -0.30
N ILE A 64 -12.47 -12.32 0.16
CA ILE A 64 -13.63 -11.55 0.64
C ILE A 64 -13.93 -10.49 -0.43
N SER A 65 -15.11 -10.55 -1.03
CA SER A 65 -15.48 -9.70 -2.16
C SER A 65 -16.65 -8.75 -1.89
N ASN A 66 -16.71 -7.65 -2.63
CA ASN A 66 -17.84 -6.72 -2.67
C ASN A 66 -18.16 -6.07 -1.31
N LEU A 67 -17.15 -5.91 -0.47
CA LEU A 67 -17.28 -5.21 0.80
C LEU A 67 -17.59 -3.73 0.54
N SER A 68 -18.61 -3.19 1.20
CA SER A 68 -19.02 -1.79 1.06
C SER A 68 -19.19 -1.15 2.44
N ILE A 69 -18.39 -0.14 2.74
CA ILE A 69 -18.38 0.56 4.02
C ILE A 69 -18.60 2.05 3.78
N ALA A 70 -19.64 2.61 4.41
CA ALA A 70 -19.85 4.04 4.50
C ALA A 70 -19.68 4.47 5.97
N ALA A 71 -18.71 5.34 6.24
CA ALA A 71 -18.32 5.71 7.59
C ALA A 71 -18.28 7.22 7.82
N SER A 72 -18.63 7.63 9.03
CA SER A 72 -18.52 9.02 9.51
C SER A 72 -17.63 9.16 10.75
N THR A 73 -16.86 8.11 11.04
CA THR A 73 -15.92 8.00 12.16
C THR A 73 -14.53 7.67 11.65
N ASP A 74 -13.51 8.00 12.45
CA ASP A 74 -12.14 7.58 12.20
C ASP A 74 -12.02 6.04 12.24
N TYR A 75 -10.93 5.53 11.67
CA TYR A 75 -10.57 4.12 11.64
C TYR A 75 -11.57 3.29 10.82
N THR A 76 -11.29 3.14 9.52
CA THR A 76 -12.18 2.41 8.61
C THR A 76 -11.38 1.45 7.73
N GLY A 77 -11.83 0.19 7.71
CA GLY A 77 -11.32 -0.90 6.88
C GLY A 77 -12.05 -2.20 7.18
N LEU A 78 -11.59 -3.33 6.62
CA LEU A 78 -12.04 -4.65 7.08
C LEU A 78 -11.87 -4.76 8.62
N PHE A 79 -10.71 -4.33 9.11
CA PHE A 79 -10.45 -4.09 10.53
C PHE A 79 -10.40 -2.58 10.79
N ASN A 80 -11.19 -2.07 11.73
CA ASN A 80 -11.09 -0.65 12.09
C ASN A 80 -9.74 -0.40 12.79
N GLU A 81 -9.44 -1.18 13.84
CA GLU A 81 -8.15 -1.14 14.53
C GLU A 81 -7.65 -2.54 14.91
N VAL A 82 -6.35 -2.77 14.67
CA VAL A 82 -5.61 -3.94 15.11
C VAL A 82 -4.50 -3.51 16.07
N ASN A 83 -4.37 -4.19 17.20
CA ASN A 83 -3.37 -3.89 18.22
C ASN A 83 -2.67 -5.19 18.63
N ALA A 84 -1.37 -5.30 18.36
CA ALA A 84 -0.59 -6.51 18.61
C ALA A 84 -1.22 -7.81 18.01
N GLY A 85 -2.06 -7.66 17.00
CA GLY A 85 -2.75 -8.78 16.34
C GLY A 85 -1.95 -9.36 15.18
N THR A 86 -2.45 -10.47 14.63
CA THR A 86 -1.86 -11.12 13.44
C THR A 86 -2.90 -11.24 12.32
N LEU A 87 -2.57 -10.70 11.15
CA LEU A 87 -3.35 -10.82 9.93
C LEU A 87 -2.55 -11.59 8.89
N LYS A 88 -3.07 -12.69 8.34
CA LYS A 88 -2.37 -13.43 7.29
C LYS A 88 -3.27 -14.00 6.22
N ASN A 89 -2.74 -14.08 5.00
CA ASN A 89 -3.39 -14.73 3.86
C ASN A 89 -4.77 -14.16 3.52
N ILE A 90 -5.01 -12.87 3.79
CA ILE A 90 -6.30 -12.21 3.56
C ILE A 90 -6.29 -11.59 2.15
N LYS A 91 -7.31 -11.89 1.34
CA LYS A 91 -7.46 -11.34 -0.01
C LYS A 91 -8.78 -10.57 -0.11
N LEU A 92 -8.73 -9.27 -0.38
CA LEU A 92 -9.92 -8.44 -0.62
C LEU A 92 -10.09 -8.15 -2.10
N TYR A 93 -11.32 -8.21 -2.58
CA TYR A 93 -11.65 -7.96 -3.99
C TYR A 93 -12.86 -7.04 -4.12
N LYS A 94 -12.77 -5.99 -4.93
CA LYS A 94 -13.89 -5.05 -5.19
C LYS A 94 -14.47 -4.42 -3.92
N GLU A 95 -13.60 -3.99 -3.03
CA GLU A 95 -14.00 -3.22 -1.85
C GLU A 95 -14.30 -1.76 -2.24
N THR A 96 -15.33 -1.19 -1.61
CA THR A 96 -15.63 0.25 -1.67
C THR A 96 -15.73 0.82 -0.27
N ILE A 97 -14.83 1.73 0.09
CA ILE A 97 -14.90 2.50 1.34
C ILE A 97 -15.16 3.97 1.02
N ASN A 98 -16.17 4.54 1.65
CA ASN A 98 -16.43 5.97 1.65
C ASN A 98 -16.52 6.49 3.09
N SER A 99 -15.43 7.09 3.56
CA SER A 99 -15.35 7.69 4.89
C SER A 99 -15.20 9.20 4.80
N THR A 100 -15.90 9.91 5.68
CA THR A 100 -15.76 11.37 5.85
C THR A 100 -14.68 11.75 6.87
N LYS A 101 -13.97 10.75 7.41
CA LYS A 101 -12.95 10.88 8.47
C LYS A 101 -11.66 10.14 8.09
N GLY A 102 -10.70 10.11 9.01
CA GLY A 102 -9.35 9.65 8.74
C GLY A 102 -9.05 8.24 9.17
N TYR A 103 -7.81 7.83 8.90
CA TYR A 103 -7.31 6.48 9.17
C TYR A 103 -8.11 5.44 8.37
N VAL A 104 -8.01 5.54 7.04
CA VAL A 104 -8.80 4.71 6.13
C VAL A 104 -7.86 3.82 5.32
N GLY A 105 -8.08 2.51 5.38
CA GLY A 105 -7.36 1.52 4.60
C GLY A 105 -8.22 0.30 4.32
N GLY A 106 -8.06 -0.34 3.16
CA GLY A 106 -8.88 -1.49 2.79
C GLY A 106 -8.73 -2.65 3.78
N LEU A 107 -7.49 -2.99 4.12
CA LEU A 107 -7.23 -4.06 5.10
C LEU A 107 -7.47 -3.58 6.53
N ALA A 108 -6.92 -2.43 6.92
CA ALA A 108 -7.17 -1.88 8.24
C ALA A 108 -7.13 -0.34 8.28
N GLY A 109 -7.99 0.27 9.09
CA GLY A 109 -7.91 1.70 9.38
C GLY A 109 -6.60 2.04 10.11
N LYS A 110 -6.29 1.27 11.17
CA LYS A 110 -5.07 1.45 11.96
C LYS A 110 -4.54 0.11 12.46
N THR A 111 -3.22 -0.04 12.41
CA THR A 111 -2.50 -1.15 13.05
C THR A 111 -1.50 -0.56 14.04
N THR A 112 -1.29 -1.20 15.18
CA THR A 112 -0.39 -0.71 16.23
C THR A 112 0.32 -1.83 16.99
N ASN A 113 1.32 -1.46 17.80
CA ASN A 113 1.93 -2.30 18.83
C ASN A 113 2.49 -3.63 18.29
N ASN A 114 3.33 -3.56 17.26
CA ASN A 114 3.92 -4.73 16.59
C ASN A 114 2.88 -5.68 15.97
N THR A 115 1.80 -5.13 15.39
CA THR A 115 0.89 -5.93 14.55
C THR A 115 1.69 -6.63 13.42
N ASN A 116 1.41 -7.91 13.17
CA ASN A 116 2.06 -8.67 12.10
C ASN A 116 1.07 -8.90 10.94
N VAL A 117 1.42 -8.42 9.75
CA VAL A 117 0.65 -8.64 8.53
C VAL A 117 1.50 -9.41 7.52
N THR A 118 1.03 -10.57 7.06
CA THR A 118 1.78 -11.38 6.10
C THR A 118 0.90 -11.93 4.97
N ASN A 119 1.35 -11.80 3.72
CA ASN A 119 0.65 -12.33 2.55
C ASN A 119 -0.81 -11.82 2.42
N CYS A 120 -1.05 -10.55 2.75
CA CYS A 120 -2.35 -9.92 2.60
C CYS A 120 -2.39 -9.04 1.34
N GLY A 121 -3.51 -9.00 0.64
CA GLY A 121 -3.61 -8.16 -0.55
C GLY A 121 -5.02 -7.68 -0.85
N VAL A 122 -5.09 -6.57 -1.58
CA VAL A 122 -6.35 -5.96 -2.04
C VAL A 122 -6.30 -5.76 -3.55
N SER A 123 -7.43 -5.98 -4.22
CA SER A 123 -7.57 -5.85 -5.67
C SER A 123 -8.88 -5.15 -6.04
N ASP A 124 -8.84 -4.24 -7.01
CA ASP A 124 -9.99 -3.45 -7.48
C ASP A 124 -10.69 -2.64 -6.37
N VAL A 125 -9.91 -2.07 -5.46
CA VAL A 125 -10.44 -1.33 -4.29
C VAL A 125 -10.59 0.16 -4.58
N THR A 126 -11.73 0.72 -4.20
CA THR A 126 -12.02 2.16 -4.26
C THR A 126 -12.16 2.73 -2.86
N ILE A 127 -11.34 3.72 -2.50
CA ILE A 127 -11.36 4.36 -1.18
C ILE A 127 -11.44 5.87 -1.34
N ILE A 128 -12.44 6.46 -0.67
CA ILE A 128 -12.52 7.90 -0.41
C ILE A 128 -12.43 8.08 1.09
N GLY A 129 -11.48 8.89 1.56
CA GLY A 129 -11.24 9.14 2.98
C GLY A 129 -10.69 10.54 3.24
N ALA A 130 -10.69 10.97 4.49
CA ALA A 130 -10.20 12.28 4.90
C ALA A 130 -9.02 12.14 5.87
N ASN A 131 -7.79 12.45 5.45
CA ASN A 131 -6.58 12.34 6.27
C ASN A 131 -6.16 10.88 6.51
N TYR A 132 -4.85 10.62 6.60
CA TYR A 132 -4.25 9.27 6.66
C TYR A 132 -5.01 8.22 5.83
N VAL A 133 -5.08 8.43 4.51
CA VAL A 133 -5.73 7.50 3.58
C VAL A 133 -4.67 6.61 2.92
N GLY A 134 -4.87 5.30 2.95
CA GLY A 134 -4.08 4.40 2.13
C GLY A 134 -4.81 3.17 1.60
N GLY A 135 -4.16 2.43 0.71
CA GLY A 135 -4.77 1.29 0.03
C GLY A 135 -4.93 0.08 0.95
N LEU A 136 -3.89 -0.24 1.73
CA LEU A 136 -3.94 -1.30 2.73
C LEU A 136 -4.25 -0.74 4.12
N PHE A 137 -3.57 0.34 4.49
CA PHE A 137 -3.63 0.88 5.85
C PHE A 137 -3.94 2.38 5.86
N GLY A 138 -4.80 2.82 6.77
CA GLY A 138 -4.80 4.24 7.13
C GLY A 138 -3.47 4.58 7.83
N THR A 139 -3.11 3.80 8.85
CA THR A 139 -1.77 3.81 9.46
C THR A 139 -1.22 2.41 9.68
N CYS A 140 0.08 2.24 9.44
CA CYS A 140 0.78 0.96 9.59
C CYS A 140 1.75 0.98 10.78
N GLY A 141 1.30 0.51 11.95
CA GLY A 141 2.09 0.37 13.17
C GLY A 141 2.46 -1.08 13.44
N GLY A 142 3.37 -1.61 12.62
CA GLY A 142 3.75 -3.02 12.68
C GLY A 142 4.56 -3.45 11.46
N SER A 143 4.80 -4.76 11.35
CA SER A 143 5.49 -5.36 10.20
C SER A 143 4.48 -5.84 9.15
N ALA A 144 4.83 -5.68 7.88
CA ALA A 144 4.02 -6.09 6.75
C ALA A 144 4.90 -6.73 5.67
N ILE A 145 4.68 -8.01 5.41
CA ILE A 145 5.55 -8.81 4.54
C ILE A 145 4.72 -9.46 3.45
N LYS A 146 5.16 -9.33 2.19
CA LYS A 146 4.45 -9.89 1.02
C LYS A 146 3.03 -9.34 0.89
N CYS A 147 2.85 -8.06 1.16
CA CYS A 147 1.55 -7.39 1.08
C CYS A 147 1.43 -6.53 -0.17
N PHE A 148 0.26 -6.52 -0.80
CA PHE A 148 0.11 -5.80 -2.06
C PHE A 148 -1.25 -5.14 -2.25
N ALA A 149 -1.30 -4.16 -3.13
CA ALA A 149 -2.54 -3.57 -3.58
C ALA A 149 -2.48 -3.32 -5.08
N VAL A 150 -3.48 -3.78 -5.82
CA VAL A 150 -3.57 -3.64 -7.28
C VAL A 150 -4.94 -3.11 -7.69
N GLY A 151 -5.01 -2.42 -8.83
CA GLY A 151 -6.27 -1.82 -9.29
C GLY A 151 -6.84 -0.77 -8.35
N LEU A 152 -6.00 -0.13 -7.51
CA LEU A 152 -6.44 0.86 -6.55
C LEU A 152 -7.03 2.10 -7.20
N LYS A 153 -8.07 2.66 -6.59
CA LYS A 153 -8.61 3.99 -6.86
C LYS A 153 -8.77 4.74 -5.55
N LEU A 154 -7.73 5.44 -5.14
CA LEU A 154 -7.73 6.18 -3.88
C LEU A 154 -7.98 7.66 -4.13
N LYS A 155 -8.77 8.28 -3.26
CA LYS A 155 -8.94 9.73 -3.20
C LYS A 155 -8.90 10.21 -1.76
N SER A 156 -8.02 11.16 -1.48
CA SER A 156 -8.06 11.88 -0.21
C SER A 156 -8.81 13.20 -0.38
N ILE A 157 -9.72 13.48 0.54
CA ILE A 157 -10.39 14.78 0.67
C ILE A 157 -9.71 15.68 1.72
N SER A 158 -8.52 15.29 2.20
CA SER A 158 -7.71 16.05 3.16
C SER A 158 -6.21 15.72 3.03
N ILE A 159 -5.40 16.09 4.02
CA ILE A 159 -3.95 16.33 3.95
C ILE A 159 -3.11 15.19 3.35
N MET A 160 -3.39 13.92 3.68
CA MET A 160 -2.46 12.80 3.47
C MET A 160 -3.05 11.66 2.62
N LEU A 161 -2.32 11.22 1.61
CA LEU A 161 -2.65 10.07 0.75
C LEU A 161 -1.41 9.22 0.45
N GLY A 162 -1.44 7.93 0.80
CA GLY A 162 -0.34 7.00 0.55
C GLY A 162 -0.84 5.66 -0.02
N GLY A 163 -0.27 5.14 -1.09
CA GLY A 163 -0.83 3.95 -1.74
C GLY A 163 -0.81 2.67 -0.88
N PHE A 164 0.25 2.44 -0.11
CA PHE A 164 0.35 1.38 0.89
C PHE A 164 -0.29 1.81 2.20
N ALA A 165 0.17 2.93 2.76
CA ALA A 165 -0.34 3.48 4.01
C ALA A 165 -0.45 5.01 4.00
N GLY A 166 -1.49 5.55 4.63
CA GLY A 166 -1.58 6.99 4.89
C GLY A 166 -0.45 7.48 5.80
N GLY A 167 -0.08 6.72 6.82
CA GLY A 167 1.02 7.06 7.73
C GLY A 167 1.78 5.85 8.28
N MET A 168 3.10 6.00 8.39
CA MET A 168 4.04 5.05 8.96
C MET A 168 4.96 5.80 9.94
N THR A 169 4.43 6.07 11.13
CA THR A 169 4.99 7.08 12.04
C THR A 169 5.21 6.55 13.45
N GLU A 170 5.06 5.24 13.66
CA GLU A 170 5.28 4.68 14.99
C GLU A 170 6.75 4.84 15.40
N ASN A 171 6.89 5.47 16.55
CA ASN A 171 8.14 5.87 17.14
C ASN A 171 8.37 4.97 18.35
N VAL A 172 8.84 3.76 18.05
CA VAL A 172 9.08 2.70 19.04
C VAL A 172 10.51 2.16 18.87
N ALA A 173 11.06 1.60 19.96
CA ALA A 173 12.40 1.01 19.93
C ALA A 173 12.51 -0.20 18.99
N THR A 174 11.39 -0.88 18.72
CA THR A 174 11.34 -1.99 17.76
C THR A 174 11.49 -1.47 16.33
N VAL A 175 12.32 -2.14 15.52
CA VAL A 175 12.37 -1.92 14.07
C VAL A 175 11.29 -2.76 13.41
N TYR A 176 10.37 -2.11 12.70
CA TYR A 176 9.35 -2.80 11.91
C TYR A 176 9.85 -3.14 10.52
N ASN A 177 9.58 -4.37 10.06
CA ASN A 177 9.97 -4.82 8.73
C ASN A 177 8.79 -4.70 7.76
N ILE A 178 8.99 -3.90 6.71
CA ILE A 178 8.09 -3.82 5.56
C ILE A 178 8.84 -4.37 4.37
N SER A 179 8.50 -5.57 3.89
CA SER A 179 9.28 -6.19 2.82
C SER A 179 8.48 -6.93 1.78
N GLN A 180 8.98 -6.89 0.55
CA GLN A 180 8.36 -7.55 -0.60
C GLN A 180 6.93 -7.04 -0.81
N CYS A 181 6.69 -5.74 -0.64
CA CYS A 181 5.37 -5.14 -0.77
C CYS A 181 5.27 -4.29 -2.03
N PHE A 182 4.10 -4.24 -2.66
CA PHE A 182 3.95 -3.41 -3.85
C PHE A 182 2.56 -2.83 -4.04
N ILE A 183 2.52 -1.67 -4.71
CA ILE A 183 1.29 -0.91 -4.93
C ILE A 183 1.16 -0.51 -6.40
N GLU A 184 -0.02 -0.78 -6.95
CA GLU A 184 -0.43 -0.41 -8.30
C GLU A 184 -1.83 0.20 -8.30
N GLY A 185 -2.01 1.27 -9.08
CA GLY A 185 -3.32 1.90 -9.26
C GLY A 185 -3.26 3.41 -9.48
N THR A 186 -4.30 4.11 -9.05
CA THR A 186 -4.45 5.56 -9.19
C THR A 186 -4.67 6.21 -7.82
N LEU A 187 -3.90 7.26 -7.55
CA LEU A 187 -3.97 8.06 -6.34
C LEU A 187 -4.33 9.49 -6.70
N ASP A 188 -5.49 9.96 -6.24
CA ASP A 188 -5.94 11.34 -6.40
C ASP A 188 -5.86 12.11 -5.09
N GLY A 189 -4.70 12.76 -4.88
CA GLY A 189 -4.42 13.70 -3.81
C GLY A 189 -4.39 15.14 -4.30
N THR A 190 -5.15 15.48 -5.34
CA THR A 190 -5.21 16.84 -5.89
C THR A 190 -5.56 17.84 -4.78
N GLY A 191 -4.71 18.87 -4.62
CA GLY A 191 -4.86 19.89 -3.58
C GLY A 191 -4.37 19.51 -2.19
N GLN A 192 -3.81 18.30 -2.00
CA GLN A 192 -3.37 17.79 -0.69
C GLN A 192 -1.86 17.90 -0.50
N THR A 193 -1.41 17.92 0.76
CA THR A 193 -0.03 18.31 1.13
C THR A 193 0.97 17.17 1.11
N PHE A 194 0.58 15.95 1.44
CA PHE A 194 1.50 14.81 1.47
C PHE A 194 0.91 13.69 0.65
N VAL A 195 1.51 13.44 -0.51
CA VAL A 195 1.05 12.40 -1.44
C VAL A 195 2.22 11.50 -1.81
N GLY A 196 2.12 10.22 -1.51
CA GLY A 196 3.18 9.25 -1.77
C GLY A 196 2.65 7.98 -2.41
N GLY A 197 3.39 7.41 -3.36
CA GLY A 197 3.01 6.15 -3.98
C GLY A 197 2.91 4.97 -3.02
N PHE A 198 3.82 4.90 -2.04
CA PHE A 198 3.85 3.92 -0.96
C PHE A 198 3.28 4.53 0.32
N GLY A 199 3.88 5.59 0.87
CA GLY A 199 3.42 6.21 2.11
C GLY A 199 3.23 7.72 1.99
N ALA A 200 2.15 8.28 2.52
CA ALA A 200 2.04 9.74 2.56
C ALA A 200 3.12 10.34 3.47
N MET A 201 3.29 9.75 4.65
CA MET A 201 4.32 10.10 5.61
C MET A 201 4.96 8.84 6.19
N ILE A 202 6.27 8.71 6.00
CA ILE A 202 7.09 7.62 6.53
C ILE A 202 8.18 8.24 7.41
N GLY A 203 8.12 8.03 8.71
CA GLY A 203 9.08 8.65 9.65
C GLY A 203 9.27 7.91 10.97
N GLY A 204 8.71 6.69 11.11
CA GLY A 204 9.00 5.83 12.25
C GLY A 204 10.22 4.93 12.05
N ASN A 205 10.40 4.00 12.97
CA ASN A 205 11.50 3.03 12.95
C ASN A 205 11.18 1.83 12.05
N TYR A 206 11.40 2.00 10.74
CA TYR A 206 11.09 0.98 9.73
C TYR A 206 12.33 0.60 8.93
N LEU A 207 12.46 -0.71 8.67
CA LEU A 207 13.23 -1.24 7.56
C LEU A 207 12.26 -1.57 6.43
N ILE A 208 12.28 -0.76 5.38
CA ILE A 208 11.48 -0.95 4.17
C ILE A 208 12.39 -1.52 3.08
N SER A 209 12.08 -2.71 2.57
CA SER A 209 12.96 -3.37 1.60
C SER A 209 12.26 -4.19 0.54
N ASP A 210 12.85 -4.24 -0.65
CA ASP A 210 12.35 -5.04 -1.76
C ASP A 210 10.89 -4.67 -2.13
N CYS A 211 10.56 -3.37 -2.14
CA CYS A 211 9.21 -2.87 -2.40
C CYS A 211 9.14 -2.04 -3.68
N PHE A 212 7.97 -1.99 -4.33
CA PHE A 212 7.80 -1.12 -5.49
C PHE A 212 6.45 -0.41 -5.59
N VAL A 213 6.43 0.68 -6.35
CA VAL A 213 5.22 1.45 -6.66
C VAL A 213 5.13 1.69 -8.16
N GLN A 214 3.97 1.38 -8.74
CA GLN A 214 3.61 1.74 -10.11
C GLN A 214 2.19 2.32 -10.14
N CYS A 215 2.10 3.59 -9.78
CA CYS A 215 0.82 4.28 -9.67
C CYS A 215 0.76 5.54 -10.55
N ASN A 216 -0.44 5.88 -11.00
CA ASN A 216 -0.71 7.22 -11.50
C ASN A 216 -1.04 8.14 -10.32
N ILE A 217 -0.11 9.05 -10.00
CA ILE A 217 -0.17 9.89 -8.81
C ILE A 217 -0.54 11.32 -9.22
N LYS A 218 -1.68 11.80 -8.71
CA LYS A 218 -2.04 13.22 -8.75
C LYS A 218 -1.84 13.81 -7.37
N GLY A 219 -1.03 14.84 -7.26
CA GLY A 219 -0.72 15.49 -5.99
C GLY A 219 -0.63 17.00 -6.10
N SER A 220 -0.23 17.65 -5.01
CA SER A 220 0.05 19.09 -4.96
C SER A 220 1.44 19.31 -4.36
N THR A 221 1.54 19.83 -3.14
CA THR A 221 2.80 20.00 -2.40
C THR A 221 3.29 18.64 -1.89
N TYR A 222 4.60 18.52 -1.64
CA TYR A 222 5.31 17.34 -1.13
C TYR A 222 4.77 16.02 -1.67
N THR A 223 4.68 15.96 -2.99
CA THR A 223 4.31 14.75 -3.70
C THR A 223 5.59 14.00 -4.12
N GLY A 224 5.63 12.69 -3.86
CA GLY A 224 6.75 11.84 -4.26
C GLY A 224 6.29 10.50 -4.82
N GLY A 225 7.06 9.95 -5.76
CA GLY A 225 6.72 8.68 -6.41
C GLY A 225 6.68 7.49 -5.44
N PHE A 226 7.40 7.56 -4.32
CA PHE A 226 7.41 6.56 -3.26
C PHE A 226 6.84 7.10 -1.95
N ALA A 227 7.27 8.28 -1.48
CA ALA A 227 6.66 8.89 -0.29
C ALA A 227 6.47 10.39 -0.40
N GLY A 228 5.43 10.92 0.23
CA GLY A 228 5.24 12.37 0.33
C GLY A 228 6.30 12.99 1.25
N PHE A 229 6.38 12.48 2.47
CA PHE A 229 7.43 12.80 3.45
C PHE A 229 8.18 11.53 3.87
N PHE A 230 9.51 11.58 3.91
CA PHE A 230 10.37 10.46 4.31
C PHE A 230 11.44 10.85 5.34
N GLY A 231 11.52 10.14 6.47
CA GLY A 231 12.53 10.30 7.52
C GLY A 231 12.07 11.11 8.73
N GLY A 232 12.31 10.60 9.95
CA GLY A 232 11.88 11.22 11.20
C GLY A 232 13.02 11.80 12.06
N ALA A 233 12.67 12.60 13.06
CA ALA A 233 13.67 13.24 13.93
C ALA A 233 14.35 12.26 14.91
N SER A 234 13.70 11.15 15.26
CA SER A 234 14.10 10.35 16.45
C SER A 234 14.54 8.91 16.16
N TYR A 235 14.15 8.32 15.02
CA TYR A 235 14.47 6.92 14.70
C TYR A 235 14.92 6.80 13.26
N GLN A 236 15.73 5.77 13.00
CA GLN A 236 16.24 5.50 11.67
C GLN A 236 15.13 4.93 10.79
N THR A 237 14.85 5.59 9.67
CA THR A 237 14.03 5.02 8.60
C THR A 237 14.96 4.52 7.51
N VAL A 238 14.97 3.21 7.26
CA VAL A 238 15.86 2.55 6.29
C VAL A 238 15.04 2.12 5.08
N LEU A 239 15.54 2.41 3.88
CA LEU A 239 14.91 2.05 2.62
C LEU A 239 15.93 1.42 1.66
N HIS A 240 15.76 0.13 1.36
CA HIS A 240 16.69 -0.63 0.54
C HIS A 240 16.01 -1.37 -0.62
N LYS A 241 16.61 -1.33 -1.81
CA LYS A 241 16.16 -2.15 -2.95
C LYS A 241 14.69 -1.88 -3.31
N CYS A 242 14.31 -0.62 -3.31
CA CYS A 242 12.95 -0.18 -3.60
C CYS A 242 12.90 0.67 -4.86
N TYR A 243 11.81 0.62 -5.62
CA TYR A 243 11.69 1.50 -6.78
C TYR A 243 10.30 2.08 -6.98
N THR A 244 10.23 3.16 -7.77
CA THR A 244 8.97 3.69 -8.28
C THR A 244 9.05 3.98 -9.77
N ALA A 245 8.05 3.55 -10.52
CA ALA A 245 7.85 3.93 -11.92
C ALA A 245 6.47 4.57 -12.07
N SER A 246 6.22 5.57 -11.22
CA SER A 246 4.92 6.22 -11.07
C SER A 246 4.88 7.57 -11.78
N PRO A 247 4.05 7.76 -12.83
CA PRO A 247 3.80 9.08 -13.38
C PRO A 247 3.19 10.00 -12.30
N ILE A 248 3.79 11.18 -12.13
CA ILE A 248 3.30 12.21 -11.20
C ILE A 248 2.71 13.37 -12.01
N THR A 249 1.51 13.79 -11.64
CA THR A 249 0.86 15.02 -12.13
C THR A 249 0.64 15.97 -10.95
N THR A 250 1.16 17.19 -11.04
CA THR A 250 1.01 18.25 -10.03
C THR A 250 1.08 19.63 -10.69
N THR A 251 0.61 20.67 -9.98
CA THR A 251 0.85 22.08 -10.34
C THR A 251 1.86 22.77 -9.41
N SER A 252 2.37 22.06 -8.39
CA SER A 252 3.34 22.60 -7.42
C SER A 252 4.79 22.38 -7.87
N ALA A 253 5.69 23.22 -7.37
CA ALA A 253 7.14 23.06 -7.57
C ALA A 253 7.80 22.12 -6.53
N ASP A 254 7.16 21.92 -5.36
CA ASP A 254 7.70 21.16 -4.24
C ASP A 254 7.35 19.66 -4.37
N VAL A 255 7.89 19.01 -5.39
CA VAL A 255 7.61 17.60 -5.75
C VAL A 255 8.91 16.94 -6.20
N GLY A 256 9.23 15.75 -5.67
CA GLY A 256 10.39 14.97 -6.10
C GLY A 256 10.00 13.66 -6.79
N GLY A 257 10.95 13.10 -7.55
CA GLY A 257 10.72 11.88 -8.33
C GLY A 257 10.46 10.67 -7.43
N PHE A 258 11.16 10.60 -6.30
CA PHE A 258 11.05 9.52 -5.33
C PHE A 258 10.36 9.98 -4.03
N PHE A 259 10.82 11.09 -3.44
CA PHE A 259 10.22 11.67 -2.23
C PHE A 259 9.70 13.08 -2.50
N GLY A 260 8.64 13.52 -1.82
CA GLY A 260 8.23 14.93 -1.89
C GLY A 260 9.13 15.82 -1.03
N THR A 261 9.39 15.37 0.19
CA THR A 261 10.29 16.00 1.15
C THR A 261 10.96 14.93 1.99
N MET A 262 12.16 15.24 2.47
CA MET A 262 12.95 14.37 3.34
C MET A 262 13.32 15.06 4.64
N GLY A 263 13.09 14.35 5.74
CA GLY A 263 13.51 14.70 7.09
C GLY A 263 14.97 14.34 7.35
N SER A 264 15.23 13.83 8.55
CA SER A 264 16.53 13.36 9.03
C SER A 264 16.52 11.85 9.30
N SER A 265 17.68 11.30 9.69
CA SER A 265 17.82 9.93 10.20
C SER A 265 17.38 8.87 9.19
N THR A 266 17.76 9.07 7.93
CA THR A 266 17.45 8.15 6.84
C THR A 266 18.69 7.41 6.36
N GLU A 267 18.47 6.17 5.92
CA GLU A 267 19.43 5.38 5.16
C GLU A 267 18.73 4.89 3.88
N ILE A 268 19.26 5.28 2.73
CA ILE A 268 18.68 4.95 1.42
C ILE A 268 19.77 4.31 0.55
N ALA A 269 19.55 3.07 0.12
CA ALA A 269 20.47 2.35 -0.75
C ALA A 269 19.73 1.54 -1.81
N ASP A 270 20.32 1.43 -3.01
CA ASP A 270 19.77 0.65 -4.13
C ASP A 270 18.31 0.98 -4.44
N CYS A 271 17.95 2.26 -4.32
CA CYS A 271 16.60 2.73 -4.62
C CYS A 271 16.57 3.49 -5.94
N PHE A 272 15.58 3.22 -6.77
CA PHE A 272 15.54 3.71 -8.15
C PHE A 272 14.21 4.35 -8.53
N TRP A 273 14.22 5.31 -9.44
CA TRP A 273 12.98 5.81 -10.04
C TRP A 273 13.12 6.10 -11.53
N ASP A 274 12.03 5.88 -12.26
CA ASP A 274 11.99 6.14 -13.70
C ASP A 274 11.70 7.63 -13.99
N LYS A 275 12.68 8.32 -14.56
CA LYS A 275 12.56 9.75 -14.90
C LYS A 275 11.81 10.04 -16.20
N ASN A 276 11.56 9.04 -17.03
CA ASN A 276 10.86 9.21 -18.31
C ASN A 276 9.34 9.13 -18.16
N VAL A 277 8.83 8.54 -17.07
CA VAL A 277 7.37 8.39 -16.85
C VAL A 277 6.76 9.57 -16.08
N SER A 278 7.58 10.40 -15.44
CA SER A 278 7.11 11.52 -14.61
C SER A 278 7.46 12.87 -15.24
N ILE A 279 6.67 13.92 -14.92
CA ILE A 279 7.03 15.30 -15.24
C ILE A 279 8.27 15.78 -14.46
N VAL A 280 8.56 15.10 -13.35
CA VAL A 280 9.73 15.37 -12.52
C VAL A 280 10.89 14.60 -13.12
N THR A 281 11.81 15.29 -13.78
CA THR A 281 12.96 14.66 -14.49
C THR A 281 14.27 14.72 -13.71
N THR A 282 14.29 15.47 -12.60
CA THR A 282 15.38 15.51 -11.61
C THR A 282 14.78 15.47 -10.21
N ASP A 283 15.48 14.84 -9.25
CA ASP A 283 15.00 14.82 -7.87
C ASP A 283 14.99 16.24 -7.27
N LYS A 284 13.81 16.72 -6.89
CA LYS A 284 13.59 18.02 -6.22
C LYS A 284 13.05 17.85 -4.80
N SER A 285 13.28 16.68 -4.19
CA SER A 285 12.94 16.43 -2.79
C SER A 285 13.44 17.58 -1.91
N VAL A 286 12.54 18.17 -1.13
CA VAL A 286 12.93 19.22 -0.17
C VAL A 286 13.68 18.59 1.00
N ILE A 287 14.95 18.94 1.20
CA ILE A 287 15.78 18.34 2.26
C ILE A 287 15.74 19.23 3.50
N THR A 288 15.28 18.68 4.62
CA THR A 288 15.13 19.42 5.89
C THR A 288 16.01 18.88 7.02
N GLY A 289 16.77 17.80 6.80
CA GLY A 289 17.59 17.16 7.83
C GLY A 289 18.85 16.47 7.29
N SER A 290 19.62 15.87 8.21
CA SER A 290 20.82 15.07 7.88
C SER A 290 20.45 13.67 7.41
N ASN A 291 20.88 13.31 6.21
CA ASN A 291 20.51 12.07 5.51
C ASN A 291 21.74 11.32 4.99
N PHE A 292 21.64 9.99 4.92
CA PHE A 292 22.65 9.13 4.31
C PHE A 292 22.06 8.38 3.11
N GLY A 293 22.69 8.57 1.95
CA GLY A 293 22.25 7.96 0.69
C GLY A 293 21.17 8.77 -0.03
N LYS A 294 20.79 8.28 -1.21
CA LYS A 294 19.76 8.87 -2.09
C LYS A 294 19.21 7.80 -3.02
N SER A 295 18.00 8.04 -3.53
CA SER A 295 17.51 7.30 -4.69
C SER A 295 18.27 7.71 -5.96
N THR A 296 18.29 6.84 -6.96
CA THR A 296 18.96 7.03 -8.25
C THR A 296 17.93 7.17 -9.35
N GLU A 297 18.03 8.23 -10.14
CA GLU A 297 17.23 8.43 -11.34
C GLU A 297 17.73 7.58 -12.51
N GLU A 298 16.83 6.83 -13.13
CA GLU A 298 17.14 5.95 -14.27
C GLU A 298 16.15 6.19 -15.41
N THR A 299 16.57 5.91 -16.64
CA THR A 299 15.63 5.89 -17.78
C THR A 299 14.79 4.61 -17.76
N THR A 300 13.63 4.61 -18.43
CA THR A 300 12.82 3.39 -18.63
C THR A 300 13.64 2.20 -19.14
N ALA A 301 14.53 2.42 -20.11
CA ALA A 301 15.36 1.34 -20.64
C ALA A 301 16.29 0.74 -19.56
N GLN A 302 16.87 1.58 -18.71
CA GLN A 302 17.70 1.14 -17.59
C GLN A 302 16.85 0.44 -16.51
N MET A 303 15.68 0.99 -16.18
CA MET A 303 14.71 0.39 -15.25
C MET A 303 14.16 -0.95 -15.73
N GLN A 304 14.23 -1.24 -17.04
CA GLN A 304 13.85 -2.52 -17.65
C GLN A 304 15.05 -3.43 -17.92
N THR A 305 16.24 -3.08 -17.40
CA THR A 305 17.48 -3.83 -17.56
C THR A 305 17.95 -4.40 -16.23
N GLN A 306 18.04 -5.73 -16.14
CA GLN A 306 18.40 -6.43 -14.90
C GLN A 306 19.73 -5.95 -14.29
N SER A 307 20.73 -5.66 -15.12
CA SER A 307 22.06 -5.24 -14.66
C SER A 307 22.09 -3.85 -14.00
N THR A 308 21.01 -3.07 -14.08
CA THR A 308 20.84 -1.82 -13.32
C THR A 308 20.65 -2.11 -11.83
N PHE A 309 20.00 -3.23 -11.50
CA PHE A 309 19.64 -3.63 -10.14
C PHE A 309 20.66 -4.61 -9.55
N THR A 310 21.93 -4.22 -9.50
CA THR A 310 23.05 -5.11 -9.17
C THR A 310 22.94 -5.81 -7.81
N ASN A 311 22.26 -5.19 -6.83
CA ASN A 311 22.09 -5.69 -5.47
C ASN A 311 20.72 -6.36 -5.21
N TYR A 312 19.88 -6.51 -6.23
CA TYR A 312 18.58 -7.19 -6.10
C TYR A 312 18.76 -8.70 -6.19
N ASP A 313 18.01 -9.46 -5.37
CA ASP A 313 18.00 -10.93 -5.44
C ASP A 313 17.04 -11.41 -6.54
N PHE A 314 17.57 -11.60 -7.75
CA PHE A 314 16.83 -12.18 -8.87
C PHE A 314 16.70 -13.71 -8.83
N SER A 315 17.30 -14.38 -7.85
CA SER A 315 17.17 -15.83 -7.68
C SER A 315 15.90 -16.17 -6.91
N ASN A 316 15.52 -15.36 -5.91
CA ASN A 316 14.44 -15.71 -4.99
C ASN A 316 13.34 -14.64 -4.80
N ILE A 317 13.64 -13.36 -5.04
CA ILE A 317 12.73 -12.26 -4.68
C ILE A 317 12.16 -11.60 -5.93
N TRP A 318 13.05 -11.17 -6.82
CA TRP A 318 12.71 -10.39 -8.00
C TRP A 318 12.79 -11.24 -9.27
N ALA A 319 11.95 -10.94 -10.24
CA ALA A 319 12.10 -11.37 -11.61
C ALA A 319 12.04 -10.13 -12.52
N ILE A 320 12.67 -10.20 -13.68
CA ILE A 320 12.58 -9.14 -14.69
C ILE A 320 12.62 -9.78 -16.07
N ASN A 321 11.60 -9.50 -16.87
CA ASN A 321 11.55 -9.93 -18.25
C ASN A 321 11.96 -8.77 -19.17
N SER A 322 12.36 -9.09 -20.41
CA SER A 322 12.74 -8.07 -21.38
C SER A 322 11.57 -7.11 -21.64
N GLY A 323 11.81 -5.80 -21.46
CA GLY A 323 10.79 -4.76 -21.64
C GLY A 323 9.86 -4.57 -20.43
N GLU A 324 10.09 -5.29 -19.33
CA GLU A 324 9.32 -5.16 -18.09
C GLU A 324 10.18 -4.58 -16.96
N TYR A 325 9.54 -3.95 -15.99
CA TYR A 325 10.18 -3.56 -14.73
C TYR A 325 10.39 -4.80 -13.84
N PRO A 326 11.33 -4.78 -12.87
CA PRO A 326 11.43 -5.83 -11.86
C PRO A 326 10.11 -6.05 -11.14
N HIS A 327 9.67 -7.29 -10.95
CA HIS A 327 8.46 -7.62 -10.20
C HIS A 327 8.74 -8.73 -9.20
N LEU A 328 7.88 -8.85 -8.18
CA LEU A 328 8.07 -9.79 -7.09
C LEU A 328 7.54 -11.18 -7.48
N GLN A 329 8.37 -12.21 -7.31
CA GLN A 329 8.07 -13.56 -7.78
C GLN A 329 6.89 -14.24 -7.07
N TYR A 330 6.52 -13.79 -5.87
CA TYR A 330 5.46 -14.43 -5.08
C TYR A 330 4.03 -14.01 -5.48
N TYR A 331 3.87 -12.98 -6.33
CA TYR A 331 2.56 -12.40 -6.60
C TYR A 331 1.56 -13.44 -7.12
N GLN A 332 0.35 -13.39 -6.56
CA GLN A 332 -0.79 -14.21 -6.95
C GLN A 332 -1.97 -13.27 -7.21
N GLU A 333 -2.54 -13.35 -8.41
CA GLU A 333 -3.70 -12.55 -8.80
C GLU A 333 -4.91 -12.87 -7.92
N ILE A 334 -5.59 -11.83 -7.43
CA ILE A 334 -6.85 -11.97 -6.70
C ILE A 334 -7.99 -11.95 -7.72
N ASN A 335 -8.47 -13.12 -8.13
CA ASN A 335 -9.58 -13.27 -9.07
C ASN A 335 -10.53 -14.39 -8.61
N PRO A 336 -11.80 -14.08 -8.27
CA PRO A 336 -12.78 -15.10 -7.84
C PRO A 336 -13.23 -16.04 -8.97
N ASN A 337 -12.94 -15.71 -10.23
CA ASN A 337 -13.23 -16.53 -11.40
C ASN A 337 -11.98 -16.61 -12.30
N PRO A 338 -10.96 -17.42 -11.94
CA PRO A 338 -9.76 -17.53 -12.76
C PRO A 338 -10.14 -18.08 -14.13
N THR A 339 -9.94 -17.30 -15.19
CA THR A 339 -9.93 -17.87 -16.54
C THR A 339 -8.83 -18.94 -16.60
N PRO A 340 -9.04 -20.07 -17.29
CA PRO A 340 -8.04 -21.13 -17.41
C PRO A 340 -6.68 -20.54 -17.83
N PRO A 341 -5.56 -21.03 -17.28
CA PRO A 341 -4.28 -20.36 -17.40
C PRO A 341 -3.85 -20.35 -18.88
N THR A 342 -3.84 -19.16 -19.48
CA THR A 342 -2.72 -18.83 -20.36
C THR A 342 -1.52 -18.67 -19.43
N THR A 343 -0.36 -19.25 -19.79
CA THR A 343 0.95 -19.14 -19.11
C THR A 343 1.05 -17.94 -18.18
N PRO A 344 1.55 -18.05 -16.94
CA PRO A 344 1.63 -16.94 -15.99
C PRO A 344 2.57 -15.86 -16.54
N THR A 345 2.03 -15.01 -17.40
CA THR A 345 2.57 -13.72 -17.78
C THR A 345 2.03 -12.75 -16.76
N TYR A 346 2.92 -12.17 -15.97
CA TYR A 346 2.61 -10.96 -15.23
C TYR A 346 2.14 -9.92 -16.26
N LYS A 347 0.82 -9.73 -16.37
CA LYS A 347 0.27 -8.69 -17.26
C LYS A 347 0.37 -7.38 -16.52
N GLN A 348 1.37 -6.56 -16.85
CA GLN A 348 1.34 -5.13 -16.55
C GLN A 348 0.10 -4.54 -17.24
N ASN A 349 -1.00 -4.41 -16.52
CA ASN A 349 -2.27 -3.90 -17.05
C ASN A 349 -2.26 -2.37 -17.30
N TYR A 350 -1.09 -1.73 -17.30
CA TYR A 350 -0.94 -0.29 -17.50
C TYR A 350 -0.04 0.13 -18.67
N HIS A 351 0.32 -0.77 -19.58
CA HIS A 351 1.10 -0.41 -20.79
C HIS A 351 0.42 0.53 -21.79
N ASN A 352 -0.81 0.99 -21.55
CA ASN A 352 -1.40 2.10 -22.31
C ASN A 352 -1.25 3.44 -21.56
N LEU A 353 0.00 3.87 -21.35
CA LEU A 353 0.33 5.25 -20.96
C LEU A 353 0.29 6.24 -22.15
N SER A 354 -0.20 5.81 -23.32
CA SER A 354 -0.53 6.70 -24.45
C SER A 354 -2.05 6.87 -24.58
N SER A 355 -2.70 7.46 -23.58
CA SER A 355 -4.04 8.05 -23.78
C SER A 355 -3.91 9.58 -23.82
N PRO A 356 -4.12 10.23 -24.98
CA PRO A 356 -4.07 11.67 -25.11
C PRO A 356 -5.38 12.26 -24.59
N MET A 357 -5.41 12.67 -23.32
CA MET A 357 -6.53 13.39 -22.74
C MET A 357 -6.24 14.87 -22.46
N PHE A 358 -5.24 15.45 -23.12
CA PHE A 358 -5.18 16.90 -23.35
C PHE A 358 -4.68 17.16 -24.77
N GLY A 359 -5.47 17.91 -25.53
CA GLY A 359 -5.25 18.20 -26.94
C GLY A 359 -3.93 18.91 -27.22
N ALA A 360 -3.39 18.62 -28.40
CA ALA A 360 -2.27 19.34 -28.97
C ALA A 360 -2.57 20.85 -29.02
N PHE A 361 -1.70 21.65 -28.41
CA PHE A 361 -1.50 23.03 -28.83
C PHE A 361 -0.28 23.05 -29.75
N SER A 362 -0.53 23.31 -31.03
CA SER A 362 0.51 23.61 -32.02
C SER A 362 1.33 24.83 -31.58
N PRO A 363 2.64 24.85 -31.83
CA PRO A 363 3.40 26.10 -31.84
C PRO A 363 3.18 26.77 -33.20
N LEU A 364 2.69 28.00 -33.22
CA LEU A 364 2.84 28.88 -34.36
C LEU A 364 3.26 30.26 -33.85
N PHE A 365 4.50 30.59 -34.21
CA PHE A 365 5.15 31.89 -34.39
C PHE A 365 4.79 33.06 -33.47
#